data_AF-A0A150XSB6-F1
#
_entry.id   AF-A0A150XSB6-F1
#
_cell.length_a   1.000
_cell.length_b   1.000
_cell.length_c   1.000
_cell.angle_alpha   90.00
_cell.angle_beta   90.00
_cell.angle_gamma   90.00
#
_symmetry.space_group_name_H-M   'P 1'
#
loop_
_entity.id
_entity.type
_entity.pdbx_description
1 polymer ?
#
loop_
_entity_poly.entity_id
_entity_poly.type
_entity_poly.pdbx_seq_one_letter_code
_entity_poly.pdbx_strand_id
1 'polypeptide(L)'
;MKMDKISAFLNSTGFGFPESSDQIDQFRLTFKSFEFKADINKIDPTAILLASKKSTKEITGIDYHKRTVLAAEIVYQLHHEWSLGHVKLQKLMFLCQNSLGMAIHANFLKQAMGPYDPSLMRSIDSQFKKNEWFEFRRGSNQKYWPLAKSGGHKEWFEKYYKDKLIQINDLIGIFRKTKTSEIELIATIFACWKEILEEGNDFNSQLLHSKFYNWADEKKKFSESEINRAMEWMLEKGIYPVQASE
;
A
#
# COMPACT_ATOMS: atom_id res chain seq x y z
N MET A 1 -32.04 -0.64 31.20
CA MET A 1 -31.37 -0.50 29.90
C MET A 1 -30.79 -1.87 29.54
N LYS A 2 -31.23 -2.52 28.46
CA LYS A 2 -30.69 -3.85 28.09
C LYS A 2 -29.25 -3.65 27.61
N MET A 3 -28.29 -4.32 28.24
CA MET A 3 -26.89 -4.34 27.78
C MET A 3 -26.83 -4.93 26.38
N ASP A 4 -26.09 -4.28 25.49
CA ASP A 4 -25.84 -4.75 24.13
C ASP A 4 -25.04 -6.07 24.20
N LYS A 5 -25.35 -7.03 23.32
CA LYS A 5 -24.64 -8.32 23.29
C LYS A 5 -23.13 -8.14 23.05
N ILE A 6 -22.76 -7.07 22.36
CA ILE A 6 -21.38 -6.69 22.08
C ILE A 6 -20.67 -6.24 23.37
N SER A 7 -21.29 -5.42 24.20
CA SER A 7 -20.68 -4.97 25.46
C SER A 7 -20.50 -6.14 26.44
N ALA A 8 -21.48 -7.04 26.51
CA ALA A 8 -21.38 -8.26 27.32
C ALA A 8 -20.18 -9.15 26.90
N PHE A 9 -19.95 -9.30 25.58
CA PHE A 9 -18.82 -10.07 25.05
C PHE A 9 -17.46 -9.39 25.30
N LEU A 10 -17.39 -8.07 25.13
CA LEU A 10 -16.17 -7.30 25.44
C LEU A 10 -15.81 -7.39 26.92
N ASN A 11 -16.82 -7.25 27.80
CA ASN A 11 -16.64 -7.38 29.24
C ASN A 11 -16.18 -8.79 29.64
N SER A 12 -16.69 -9.85 28.99
CA SER A 12 -16.25 -11.22 29.26
C SER A 12 -14.85 -11.55 28.76
N THR A 13 -14.36 -10.83 27.75
CA THR A 13 -13.04 -11.05 27.13
C THR A 13 -11.95 -10.14 27.70
N GLY A 14 -12.28 -9.31 28.70
CA GLY A 14 -11.33 -8.38 29.32
C GLY A 14 -11.06 -7.11 28.51
N PHE A 15 -11.82 -6.89 27.43
CA PHE A 15 -11.77 -5.66 26.61
C PHE A 15 -12.87 -4.65 26.97
N GLY A 16 -13.64 -4.94 28.02
CA GLY A 16 -14.65 -4.07 28.58
C GLY A 16 -14.10 -2.99 29.48
N PHE A 17 -14.87 -1.91 29.65
CA PHE A 17 -14.58 -0.91 30.68
C PHE A 17 -15.19 -1.35 32.02
N PRO A 18 -14.59 -0.98 33.17
CA PRO A 18 -15.15 -1.27 34.48
C PRO A 18 -16.50 -0.55 34.65
N GLU A 19 -17.57 -1.30 34.91
CA GLU A 19 -18.95 -0.80 34.99
C GLU A 19 -19.51 -0.78 36.42
N SER A 20 -18.94 -1.58 37.33
CA SER A 20 -19.31 -1.57 38.75
C SER A 20 -18.32 -0.80 39.62
N SER A 21 -18.77 -0.33 40.79
CA SER A 21 -17.91 0.33 41.79
C SER A 21 -16.67 -0.48 42.10
N ASP A 22 -16.85 -1.78 42.32
CA ASP A 22 -15.78 -2.69 42.72
C ASP A 22 -14.76 -2.88 41.58
N GLN A 23 -15.22 -2.93 40.33
CA GLN A 23 -14.34 -3.00 39.16
C GLN A 23 -13.55 -1.71 38.98
N ILE A 24 -14.17 -0.55 39.23
CA ILE A 24 -13.50 0.74 39.16
C ILE A 24 -12.42 0.83 40.24
N ASP A 25 -12.69 0.36 41.45
CA ASP A 25 -11.71 0.40 42.54
C ASP A 25 -10.56 -0.58 42.32
N GLN A 26 -10.84 -1.78 41.80
CA GLN A 26 -9.79 -2.72 41.36
C GLN A 26 -8.94 -2.16 40.22
N PHE A 27 -9.56 -1.50 39.24
CA PHE A 27 -8.84 -0.80 38.18
C PHE A 27 -7.92 0.28 38.76
N ARG A 28 -8.43 1.15 39.64
CA ARG A 28 -7.63 2.19 40.31
C ARG A 28 -6.46 1.60 41.10
N LEU A 29 -6.69 0.50 41.82
CA LEU A 29 -5.64 -0.19 42.57
C LEU A 29 -4.57 -0.78 41.65
N THR A 30 -4.98 -1.42 40.55
CA THR A 30 -4.09 -2.05 39.56
C THR A 30 -3.19 -1.03 38.89
N PHE A 31 -3.74 0.14 38.55
CA PHE A 31 -3.01 1.21 37.86
C PHE A 31 -2.49 2.30 38.81
N LYS A 32 -2.53 2.09 40.13
CA LYS A 32 -2.10 3.07 41.14
C LYS A 32 -0.63 3.49 40.99
N SER A 33 0.21 2.56 40.54
CA SER A 33 1.65 2.77 40.30
C SER A 33 1.97 3.10 38.85
N PHE A 34 0.98 3.14 37.97
CA PHE A 34 1.19 3.46 36.57
C PHE A 34 1.27 4.99 36.41
N GLU A 35 2.49 5.49 36.26
CA GLU A 35 2.68 6.89 35.87
C GLU A 35 2.34 7.07 34.40
N PHE A 36 1.21 7.71 34.13
CA PHE A 36 0.85 8.13 32.78
C PHE A 36 1.80 9.23 32.30
N LYS A 37 2.81 8.87 31.53
CA LYS A 37 3.80 9.79 30.94
C LYS A 37 3.32 10.41 29.62
N ALA A 38 2.05 10.80 29.51
CA ALA A 38 1.62 11.61 28.38
C ALA A 38 1.45 13.06 28.83
N ASP A 39 2.10 13.95 28.10
CA ASP A 39 1.97 15.39 28.30
C ASP A 39 0.62 15.84 27.71
N ILE A 40 -0.40 15.94 28.57
CA ILE A 40 -1.77 16.31 28.18
C ILE A 40 -1.77 17.68 27.46
N ASN A 41 -0.83 18.56 27.78
CA ASN A 41 -0.71 19.88 27.14
C ASN A 41 -0.13 19.82 25.72
N LYS A 42 0.44 18.67 25.32
CA LYS A 42 0.88 18.39 23.93
C LYS A 42 -0.16 17.65 23.10
N ILE A 43 -1.26 17.20 23.71
CA ILE A 43 -2.35 16.52 23.03
C ILE A 43 -3.42 17.57 22.74
N ASP A 44 -3.47 18.07 21.50
CA ASP A 44 -4.57 18.93 21.04
C ASP A 44 -5.67 18.04 20.42
N PRO A 45 -6.80 17.83 21.10
CA PRO A 45 -7.90 17.01 20.60
C PRO A 45 -8.47 17.57 19.29
N THR A 46 -8.41 18.89 19.12
CA THR A 46 -8.87 19.61 17.93
C THR A 46 -7.93 19.38 16.77
N ALA A 47 -6.61 19.46 16.98
CA ALA A 47 -5.62 19.10 15.96
C ALA A 47 -5.72 17.63 15.56
N ILE A 48 -5.98 16.72 16.49
CA ILE A 48 -6.22 15.29 16.19
C ILE A 48 -7.50 15.12 15.35
N LEU A 49 -8.58 15.81 15.69
CA LEU A 49 -9.83 15.82 14.91
C LEU A 49 -9.68 16.51 13.55
N LEU A 50 -8.86 17.56 13.44
CA LEU A 50 -8.58 18.26 12.19
C LEU A 50 -7.64 17.46 11.30
N ALA A 51 -6.66 16.75 11.89
CA ALA A 51 -5.80 15.80 11.21
C ALA A 51 -6.58 14.58 10.73
N SER A 52 -7.57 14.08 11.48
CA SER A 52 -8.46 13.02 11.01
C SER A 52 -9.47 13.50 9.95
N LYS A 53 -9.79 14.80 9.95
CA LYS A 53 -10.60 15.48 8.92
C LYS A 53 -9.81 15.91 7.67
N LYS A 54 -8.50 15.68 7.56
CA LYS A 54 -7.74 16.00 6.34
C LYS A 54 -8.30 15.18 5.16
N SER A 55 -9.16 15.85 4.37
CA SER A 55 -9.59 15.47 3.02
C SER A 55 -10.11 14.03 2.86
N THR A 56 -11.27 13.72 3.43
CA THR A 56 -12.11 12.63 2.92
C THR A 56 -12.81 13.10 1.64
N LYS A 57 -12.08 13.24 0.54
CA LYS A 57 -12.72 13.28 -0.77
C LYS A 57 -13.40 11.91 -0.93
N GLU A 58 -14.73 11.86 -0.92
CA GLU A 58 -15.44 10.57 -1.00
C GLU A 58 -14.97 9.81 -2.26
N ILE A 59 -14.39 8.63 -2.04
CA ILE A 59 -13.88 7.80 -3.13
C ILE A 59 -15.09 7.33 -3.95
N THR A 60 -15.12 7.71 -5.22
CA THR A 60 -16.27 7.44 -6.10
C THR A 60 -16.15 6.08 -6.77
N GLY A 61 -17.26 5.57 -7.34
CA GLY A 61 -17.22 4.38 -8.19
C GLY A 61 -16.27 4.50 -9.39
N ILE A 62 -16.07 5.73 -9.90
CA ILE A 62 -15.14 6.01 -11.00
C ILE A 62 -13.69 5.80 -10.55
N ASP A 63 -13.35 6.19 -9.34
CA ASP A 63 -12.01 6.02 -8.76
C ASP A 63 -11.64 4.54 -8.63
N TYR A 64 -12.59 3.74 -8.13
CA TYR A 64 -12.46 2.28 -8.09
C TYR A 64 -12.30 1.68 -9.49
N HIS A 65 -13.06 2.18 -10.47
CA HIS A 65 -12.97 1.70 -11.85
C HIS A 65 -11.62 2.04 -12.51
N LYS A 66 -11.12 3.28 -12.35
CA LYS A 66 -9.79 3.70 -12.82
C LYS A 66 -8.69 2.76 -12.33
N ARG A 67 -8.70 2.48 -11.03
CA ARG A 67 -7.77 1.54 -10.39
C ARG A 67 -7.84 0.14 -10.99
N THR A 68 -9.04 -0.40 -11.22
CA THR A 68 -9.21 -1.70 -11.86
C THR A 68 -8.74 -1.70 -13.31
N VAL A 69 -8.99 -0.62 -14.05
CA VAL A 69 -8.54 -0.46 -15.45
C VAL A 69 -7.02 -0.44 -15.55
N LEU A 70 -6.32 0.29 -14.68
CA LEU A 70 -4.86 0.27 -14.61
C LEU A 70 -4.33 -1.15 -14.33
N ALA A 71 -4.93 -1.84 -13.38
CA ALA A 71 -4.54 -3.21 -13.07
C ALA A 71 -4.79 -4.16 -14.23
N ALA A 72 -5.91 -3.99 -14.95
CA ALA A 72 -6.25 -4.78 -16.12
C ALA A 72 -5.23 -4.58 -17.23
N GLU A 73 -4.76 -3.35 -17.47
CA GLU A 73 -3.72 -3.05 -18.46
C GLU A 73 -2.39 -3.73 -18.10
N ILE A 74 -1.95 -3.60 -16.85
CA ILE A 74 -0.74 -4.28 -16.35
C ILE A 74 -0.85 -5.80 -16.56
N VAL A 75 -1.98 -6.38 -16.19
CA VAL A 75 -2.21 -7.82 -16.36
C VAL A 75 -2.28 -8.21 -17.83
N TYR A 76 -2.97 -7.44 -18.66
CA TYR A 76 -3.07 -7.70 -20.10
C TYR A 76 -1.70 -7.77 -20.76
N GLN A 77 -0.80 -6.85 -20.42
CA GLN A 77 0.55 -6.86 -20.97
C GLN A 77 1.46 -7.95 -20.39
N LEU A 78 1.23 -8.37 -19.14
CA LEU A 78 2.18 -9.21 -18.39
C LEU A 78 1.67 -10.61 -18.01
N HIS A 79 0.43 -10.99 -18.35
CA HIS A 79 -0.17 -12.24 -17.87
C HIS A 79 0.57 -13.52 -18.31
N HIS A 80 1.33 -13.46 -19.41
CA HIS A 80 2.20 -14.56 -19.83
C HIS A 80 3.53 -14.64 -19.05
N GLU A 81 3.89 -13.61 -18.28
CA GLU A 81 5.10 -13.59 -17.46
C GLU A 81 4.86 -14.39 -16.17
N TRP A 82 5.66 -15.44 -15.96
CA TRP A 82 5.57 -16.31 -14.76
C TRP A 82 5.72 -15.56 -13.42
N SER A 83 6.44 -14.43 -13.45
CA SER A 83 6.67 -13.56 -12.30
C SER A 83 5.44 -12.73 -11.92
N LEU A 84 4.44 -12.61 -12.79
CA LEU A 84 3.23 -11.85 -12.50
C LEU A 84 2.33 -12.63 -11.52
N GLY A 85 2.04 -11.98 -10.41
CA GLY A 85 1.05 -12.37 -9.41
C GLY A 85 0.67 -11.16 -8.58
N HIS A 86 -0.13 -11.35 -7.54
CA HIS A 86 -0.61 -10.28 -6.66
C HIS A 86 0.50 -9.34 -6.18
N VAL A 87 1.63 -9.88 -5.72
CA VAL A 87 2.75 -9.06 -5.22
C VAL A 87 3.29 -8.15 -6.33
N LYS A 88 3.66 -8.69 -7.48
CA LYS A 88 4.21 -7.91 -8.61
C LYS A 88 3.19 -6.89 -9.14
N LEU A 89 1.92 -7.28 -9.27
CA LEU A 89 0.85 -6.36 -9.68
C LEU A 89 0.72 -5.19 -8.71
N GLN A 90 0.70 -5.45 -7.40
CA GLN A 90 0.64 -4.38 -6.40
C GLN A 90 1.84 -3.46 -6.44
N LYS A 91 3.05 -3.99 -6.62
CA LYS A 91 4.25 -3.15 -6.70
C LYS A 91 4.22 -2.26 -7.94
N LEU A 92 3.78 -2.79 -9.09
CA LEU A 92 3.60 -1.98 -10.29
C LEU A 92 2.56 -0.87 -10.09
N MET A 93 1.42 -1.20 -9.48
CA MET A 93 0.40 -0.20 -9.15
C MET A 93 0.93 0.87 -8.19
N PHE A 94 1.68 0.46 -7.16
CA PHE A 94 2.34 1.38 -6.23
C PHE A 94 3.34 2.30 -6.95
N LEU A 95 4.18 1.75 -7.83
CA LEU A 95 5.15 2.56 -8.58
C LEU A 95 4.43 3.52 -9.52
N CYS A 96 3.45 3.04 -10.30
CA CYS A 96 2.57 3.88 -11.12
C CYS A 96 1.95 5.04 -10.31
N GLN A 97 1.42 4.79 -9.11
CA GLN A 97 0.87 5.83 -8.24
C GLN A 97 1.90 6.93 -7.96
N ASN A 98 3.08 6.53 -7.48
CA ASN A 98 3.99 7.47 -6.84
C ASN A 98 5.02 8.07 -7.81
N SER A 99 5.47 7.33 -8.84
CA SER A 99 6.41 7.88 -9.83
C SER A 99 5.71 8.76 -10.87
N LEU A 100 4.41 8.52 -11.13
CA LEU A 100 3.65 9.26 -12.15
C LEU A 100 2.61 10.22 -11.53
N GLY A 101 2.58 10.38 -10.21
CA GLY A 101 1.64 11.28 -9.52
C GLY A 101 0.16 10.93 -9.78
N MET A 102 -0.18 9.64 -9.78
CA MET A 102 -1.54 9.15 -10.04
C MET A 102 -2.26 8.75 -8.76
N ALA A 103 -3.45 9.26 -8.51
CA ALA A 103 -4.29 8.75 -7.42
C ALA A 103 -4.98 7.44 -7.84
N ILE A 104 -4.50 6.29 -7.35
CA ILE A 104 -5.13 4.98 -7.62
C ILE A 104 -5.95 4.45 -6.43
N HIS A 105 -6.20 5.29 -5.41
CA HIS A 105 -7.09 4.99 -4.27
C HIS A 105 -6.84 3.60 -3.68
N ALA A 106 -5.59 3.37 -3.31
CA ALA A 106 -5.10 2.17 -2.63
C ALA A 106 -4.35 2.57 -1.36
N ASN A 107 -4.53 1.80 -0.29
CA ASN A 107 -3.89 2.06 0.99
C ASN A 107 -2.66 1.15 1.16
N PHE A 108 -1.54 1.55 0.56
CA PHE A 108 -0.30 0.79 0.63
C PHE A 108 0.33 0.92 2.02
N LEU A 109 0.04 -0.06 2.87
CA LEU A 109 0.59 -0.16 4.22
C LEU A 109 2.04 -0.63 4.19
N LYS A 110 2.83 -0.26 5.20
CA LYS A 110 4.13 -0.88 5.45
C LYS A 110 3.90 -2.34 5.87
N GLN A 111 4.37 -3.29 5.06
CA GLN A 111 4.27 -4.73 5.32
C GLN A 111 5.65 -5.38 5.13
N ALA A 112 5.89 -6.56 5.70
CA ALA A 112 7.17 -7.28 5.62
C ALA A 112 7.75 -7.35 4.20
N MET A 113 6.89 -7.57 3.21
CA MET A 113 7.24 -7.62 1.79
C MET A 113 7.16 -6.25 1.08
N GLY A 114 7.42 -5.15 1.79
CA GLY A 114 7.29 -3.79 1.25
C GLY A 114 5.85 -3.24 1.20
N PRO A 115 5.62 -2.11 0.50
CA PRO A 115 4.31 -1.43 0.48
C PRO A 115 3.21 -2.30 -0.13
N TYR A 116 2.13 -2.57 0.61
CA TYR A 116 1.11 -3.53 0.19
C TYR A 116 -0.26 -3.21 0.80
N ASP A 117 -1.33 -3.41 0.02
CA ASP A 117 -2.72 -3.27 0.44
C ASP A 117 -3.41 -4.66 0.45
N PRO A 118 -3.70 -5.24 1.63
CA PRO A 118 -4.34 -6.56 1.74
C PRO A 118 -5.76 -6.64 1.17
N SER A 119 -6.44 -5.51 1.02
CA SER A 119 -7.80 -5.45 0.49
C SER A 119 -7.85 -5.30 -1.04
N LEU A 120 -6.83 -4.66 -1.61
CA LEU A 120 -6.78 -4.27 -3.01
C LEU A 120 -6.97 -5.45 -3.97
N MET A 121 -6.21 -6.54 -3.80
CA MET A 121 -6.28 -7.68 -4.73
C MET A 121 -7.62 -8.39 -4.70
N ARG A 122 -8.26 -8.50 -3.53
CA ARG A 122 -9.61 -9.10 -3.44
C ARG A 122 -10.62 -8.28 -4.25
N SER A 123 -10.53 -6.95 -4.15
CA SER A 123 -11.35 -6.04 -4.94
C SER A 123 -11.07 -6.18 -6.44
N ILE A 124 -9.79 -6.18 -6.85
CA ILE A 124 -9.39 -6.28 -8.25
C ILE A 124 -9.82 -7.62 -8.86
N ASP A 125 -9.54 -8.74 -8.19
CA ASP A 125 -9.91 -10.07 -8.68
C ASP A 125 -11.43 -10.20 -8.85
N SER A 126 -12.21 -9.62 -7.92
CA SER A 126 -13.67 -9.58 -8.02
C SER A 126 -14.13 -8.77 -9.25
N GLN A 127 -13.54 -7.60 -9.49
CA GLN A 127 -13.89 -6.77 -10.65
C GLN A 127 -13.45 -7.40 -11.99
N PHE A 128 -12.27 -8.03 -12.04
CA PHE A 128 -11.82 -8.75 -13.22
C PHE A 128 -12.76 -9.88 -13.61
N LYS A 129 -13.23 -10.66 -12.63
CA LYS A 129 -14.23 -11.71 -12.86
C LYS A 129 -15.56 -11.12 -13.32
N LYS A 130 -16.05 -10.07 -12.66
CA LYS A 130 -17.31 -9.39 -13.00
C LYS A 130 -17.30 -8.85 -14.44
N ASN A 131 -16.17 -8.30 -14.88
CA ASN A 131 -16.03 -7.74 -16.22
C ASN A 131 -15.61 -8.78 -17.27
N GLU A 132 -15.42 -10.06 -16.88
CA GLU A 132 -14.93 -11.13 -17.74
C GLU A 132 -13.58 -10.78 -18.41
N TRP A 133 -12.70 -10.08 -17.70
CA TRP A 133 -11.38 -9.70 -18.20
C TRP A 133 -10.34 -10.77 -17.86
N PHE A 134 -10.21 -11.10 -16.58
CA PHE A 134 -9.22 -12.06 -16.10
C PHE A 134 -9.73 -12.86 -14.90
N GLU A 135 -9.18 -14.05 -14.72
CA GLU A 135 -9.31 -14.84 -13.51
C GLU A 135 -7.94 -15.11 -12.90
N PHE A 136 -7.78 -14.80 -11.60
CA PHE A 136 -6.60 -15.20 -10.85
C PHE A 136 -6.71 -16.66 -10.39
N ARG A 137 -5.72 -17.48 -10.74
CA ARG A 137 -5.59 -18.88 -10.34
C ARG A 137 -4.31 -19.07 -9.52
N ARG A 138 -4.46 -19.61 -8.32
CA ARG A 138 -3.33 -19.96 -7.45
C ARG A 138 -2.64 -21.21 -7.97
N GLY A 139 -1.32 -21.27 -7.84
CA GLY A 139 -0.53 -22.47 -8.13
C GLY A 139 -0.25 -22.74 -9.62
N SER A 140 -0.77 -21.93 -10.55
CA SER A 140 -0.40 -22.01 -11.97
C SER A 140 0.81 -21.15 -12.30
N ASN A 141 1.61 -21.57 -13.29
CA ASN A 141 2.73 -20.77 -13.80
C ASN A 141 2.25 -19.42 -14.34
N GLN A 142 1.18 -19.44 -15.14
CA GLN A 142 0.41 -18.28 -15.53
C GLN A 142 -0.71 -18.05 -14.51
N LYS A 143 -0.55 -17.04 -13.65
CA LYS A 143 -1.50 -16.80 -12.54
C LYS A 143 -2.76 -16.05 -12.96
N TYR A 144 -2.70 -15.25 -14.02
CA TYR A 144 -3.84 -14.54 -14.58
C TYR A 144 -4.26 -15.16 -15.91
N TRP A 145 -5.48 -15.66 -15.96
CA TRP A 145 -6.06 -16.28 -17.15
C TRP A 145 -6.99 -15.29 -17.85
N PRO A 146 -6.81 -15.01 -19.14
CA PRO A 146 -7.74 -14.16 -19.88
C PRO A 146 -9.11 -14.83 -19.95
N LEU A 147 -10.17 -14.02 -19.80
CA LEU A 147 -11.56 -14.43 -19.95
C LEU A 147 -12.15 -13.86 -21.25
N ALA A 148 -13.44 -14.10 -21.50
CA ALA A 148 -14.12 -13.81 -22.76
C ALA A 148 -14.01 -12.35 -23.24
N LYS A 149 -13.90 -11.38 -22.32
CA LYS A 149 -13.78 -9.95 -22.61
C LYS A 149 -12.39 -9.40 -22.27
N SER A 150 -11.36 -10.25 -22.22
CA SER A 150 -9.98 -9.78 -22.05
C SER A 150 -9.63 -8.73 -23.12
N GLY A 151 -9.04 -7.61 -22.70
CA GLY A 151 -8.82 -6.43 -23.55
C GLY A 151 -9.96 -5.39 -23.55
N GLY A 152 -11.14 -5.68 -23.01
CA GLY A 152 -12.27 -4.74 -22.92
C GLY A 152 -12.04 -3.53 -21.98
N HIS A 153 -10.89 -3.45 -21.32
CA HIS A 153 -10.48 -2.30 -20.51
C HIS A 153 -9.74 -1.22 -21.32
N LYS A 154 -9.25 -1.53 -22.53
CA LYS A 154 -8.34 -0.65 -23.28
C LYS A 154 -8.91 0.73 -23.57
N GLU A 155 -10.16 0.81 -24.03
CA GLU A 155 -10.83 2.09 -24.28
C GLU A 155 -10.92 2.96 -23.02
N TRP A 156 -11.16 2.32 -21.86
CA TRP A 156 -11.17 3.01 -20.57
C TRP A 156 -9.78 3.42 -20.13
N PHE A 157 -8.77 2.60 -20.41
CA PHE A 157 -7.38 2.90 -20.11
C PHE A 157 -6.92 4.13 -20.88
N GLU A 158 -7.17 4.17 -22.18
CA GLU A 158 -6.92 5.33 -23.05
C GLU A 158 -7.65 6.58 -22.55
N LYS A 159 -8.92 6.44 -22.13
CA LYS A 159 -9.72 7.56 -21.63
C LYS A 159 -9.22 8.10 -20.29
N TYR A 160 -8.91 7.23 -19.32
CA TYR A 160 -8.55 7.65 -17.97
C TYR A 160 -7.11 8.09 -17.82
N TYR A 161 -6.21 7.55 -18.64
CA TYR A 161 -4.77 7.76 -18.54
C TYR A 161 -4.16 8.39 -19.78
N LYS A 162 -4.97 9.07 -20.61
CA LYS A 162 -4.57 9.71 -21.87
C LYS A 162 -3.21 10.42 -21.81
N ASP A 163 -2.98 11.22 -20.78
CA ASP A 163 -1.75 12.04 -20.62
C ASP A 163 -0.57 11.26 -20.02
N LYS A 164 -0.78 9.99 -19.64
CA LYS A 164 0.18 9.11 -18.96
C LYS A 164 0.39 7.76 -19.65
N LEU A 165 -0.20 7.54 -20.84
CA LEU A 165 -0.16 6.24 -21.53
C LEU A 165 1.26 5.77 -21.78
N ILE A 166 2.12 6.66 -22.30
CA ILE A 166 3.51 6.34 -22.61
C ILE A 166 4.25 5.97 -21.33
N GLN A 167 4.15 6.80 -20.28
CA GLN A 167 4.86 6.61 -19.03
C GLN A 167 4.43 5.33 -18.29
N ILE A 168 3.13 5.00 -18.33
CA ILE A 168 2.62 3.74 -17.75
C ILE A 168 3.16 2.55 -18.54
N ASN A 169 3.10 2.59 -19.88
CA ASN A 169 3.60 1.52 -20.73
C ASN A 169 5.11 1.31 -20.60
N ASP A 170 5.88 2.39 -20.52
CA ASP A 170 7.33 2.34 -20.29
C ASP A 170 7.65 1.71 -18.93
N LEU A 171 6.92 2.10 -17.87
CA LEU A 171 7.08 1.50 -16.54
C LEU A 171 6.74 -0.01 -16.56
N ILE A 172 5.65 -0.41 -17.21
CA ILE A 172 5.31 -1.82 -17.40
C ILE A 172 6.41 -2.54 -18.17
N GLY A 173 6.98 -1.91 -19.20
CA GLY A 173 8.07 -2.41 -20.02
C GLY A 173 9.35 -2.66 -19.22
N ILE A 174 9.78 -1.67 -18.42
CA ILE A 174 10.96 -1.74 -17.54
C ILE A 174 10.88 -2.97 -16.62
N PHE A 175 9.71 -3.22 -16.05
CA PHE A 175 9.51 -4.29 -15.07
C PHE A 175 9.01 -5.62 -15.67
N ARG A 176 8.84 -5.71 -16.99
CA ARG A 176 8.25 -6.88 -17.67
C ARG A 176 8.92 -8.18 -17.25
N LYS A 177 10.25 -8.24 -17.37
CA LYS A 177 11.06 -9.44 -17.08
C LYS A 177 11.61 -9.52 -15.65
N THR A 178 11.38 -8.49 -14.84
CA THR A 178 11.83 -8.43 -13.44
C THR A 178 11.17 -9.52 -12.59
N LYS A 179 11.94 -10.16 -11.71
CA LYS A 179 11.43 -11.15 -10.75
C LYS A 179 10.58 -10.48 -9.68
N THR A 180 9.68 -11.23 -9.06
CA THR A 180 8.82 -10.71 -7.98
C THR A 180 9.63 -10.16 -6.80
N SER A 181 10.74 -10.80 -6.45
CA SER A 181 11.63 -10.35 -5.37
C SER A 181 12.35 -9.04 -5.68
N GLU A 182 12.75 -8.84 -6.94
CA GLU A 182 13.46 -7.64 -7.38
C GLU A 182 12.54 -6.42 -7.36
N ILE A 183 11.32 -6.54 -7.90
CA ILE A 183 10.36 -5.43 -7.83
C ILE A 183 9.88 -5.15 -6.40
N GLU A 184 9.86 -6.17 -5.54
CA GLU A 184 9.59 -5.99 -4.11
C GLU A 184 10.65 -5.12 -3.43
N LEU A 185 11.94 -5.44 -3.66
CA LEU A 185 13.07 -4.65 -3.17
C LEU A 185 12.97 -3.20 -3.66
N ILE A 186 12.78 -3.01 -4.97
CA ILE A 186 12.67 -1.69 -5.59
C ILE A 186 11.51 -0.88 -5.00
N ALA A 187 10.33 -1.50 -4.83
CA ALA A 187 9.18 -0.80 -4.25
C ALA A 187 9.39 -0.44 -2.77
N THR A 188 10.08 -1.27 -1.98
CA THR A 188 10.45 -0.91 -0.60
C THR A 188 11.43 0.26 -0.58
N ILE A 189 12.48 0.21 -1.40
CA ILE A 189 13.47 1.30 -1.52
C ILE A 189 12.76 2.60 -1.92
N PHE A 190 11.89 2.55 -2.92
CA PHE A 190 11.10 3.70 -3.36
C PHE A 190 10.26 4.26 -2.21
N ALA A 191 9.59 3.41 -1.44
CA ALA A 191 8.78 3.85 -0.30
C ALA A 191 9.61 4.53 0.79
N CYS A 192 10.79 3.99 1.12
CA CYS A 192 11.71 4.61 2.07
C CYS A 192 12.22 5.96 1.56
N TRP A 193 12.58 6.07 0.29
CA TRP A 193 12.98 7.34 -0.30
C TRP A 193 11.83 8.35 -0.27
N LYS A 194 10.62 7.94 -0.68
CA LYS A 194 9.44 8.81 -0.62
C LYS A 194 9.20 9.35 0.79
N GLU A 195 9.31 8.49 1.81
CA GLU A 195 9.17 8.89 3.22
C GLU A 195 10.24 9.91 3.66
N ILE A 196 11.49 9.79 3.20
CA ILE A 196 12.55 10.77 3.46
C ILE A 196 12.14 12.15 2.94
N LEU A 197 11.65 12.22 1.70
CA LEU A 197 11.24 13.49 1.09
C LEU A 197 9.99 14.06 1.75
N GLU A 198 9.02 13.22 2.13
CA GLU A 198 7.80 13.65 2.83
C GLU A 198 8.09 14.19 4.24
N GLU A 199 9.19 13.77 4.87
CA GLU A 199 9.69 14.33 6.13
C GLU A 199 10.47 15.64 5.95
N GLY A 200 10.61 16.13 4.71
CA GLY A 200 11.36 17.35 4.40
C GLY A 200 12.88 17.18 4.42
N ASN A 201 13.36 15.94 4.44
CA ASN A 201 14.79 15.65 4.38
C ASN A 201 15.25 15.51 2.93
N ASP A 202 16.49 15.94 2.67
CA ASP A 202 17.16 15.62 1.41
C ASP A 202 17.48 14.12 1.32
N PHE A 203 17.57 13.61 0.10
CA PHE A 203 17.97 12.23 -0.12
C PHE A 203 19.38 11.97 0.43
N ASN A 204 19.49 10.96 1.29
CA ASN A 204 20.73 10.52 1.92
C ASN A 204 20.76 9.00 1.96
N SER A 205 21.85 8.38 1.48
CA SER A 205 21.96 6.93 1.41
C SER A 205 21.99 6.28 2.79
N GLN A 206 22.70 6.83 3.77
CA GLN A 206 22.70 6.31 5.14
C GLN A 206 21.31 6.35 5.77
N LEU A 207 20.54 7.42 5.53
CA LEU A 207 19.16 7.53 6.00
C LEU A 207 18.24 6.52 5.31
N LEU A 208 18.41 6.32 4.00
CA LEU A 208 17.69 5.30 3.23
C LEU A 208 17.94 3.90 3.81
N HIS A 209 19.20 3.53 4.05
CA HIS A 209 19.57 2.23 4.62
C HIS A 209 18.94 2.04 6.00
N SER A 210 19.03 3.07 6.86
CA SER A 210 18.39 3.06 8.18
C SER A 210 16.87 2.80 8.08
N LYS A 211 16.16 3.56 7.23
CA LYS A 211 14.72 3.35 7.03
C LYS A 211 14.39 1.99 6.41
N PHE A 212 15.21 1.51 5.49
CA PHE A 212 15.02 0.23 4.83
C PHE A 212 15.17 -0.94 5.83
N TYR A 213 16.20 -0.92 6.68
CA TYR A 213 16.39 -1.95 7.70
C TYR A 213 15.37 -1.88 8.83
N ASN A 214 14.87 -0.68 9.14
CA ASN A 214 13.78 -0.47 10.10
C ASN A 214 12.39 -0.75 9.52
N TRP A 215 12.28 -1.04 8.22
CA TRP A 215 11.00 -1.31 7.57
C TRP A 215 10.33 -2.59 8.09
N ALA A 216 11.10 -3.68 8.17
CA ALA A 216 10.70 -4.98 8.72
C ALA A 216 11.92 -5.88 8.93
N ASP A 217 11.83 -6.85 9.83
CA ASP A 217 12.94 -7.76 10.13
C ASP A 217 13.45 -8.53 8.91
N GLU A 218 12.57 -8.89 7.97
CA GLU A 218 12.91 -9.59 6.73
C GLU A 218 13.82 -8.78 5.81
N LYS A 219 13.94 -7.47 6.01
CA LYS A 219 14.82 -6.60 5.22
C LYS A 219 16.30 -6.73 5.61
N LYS A 220 16.60 -7.28 6.79
CA LYS A 220 17.97 -7.55 7.25
C LYS A 220 18.73 -8.57 6.38
N LYS A 221 18.02 -9.35 5.56
CA LYS A 221 18.65 -10.29 4.62
C LYS A 221 19.37 -9.62 3.45
N PHE A 222 19.06 -8.36 3.14
CA PHE A 222 19.66 -7.63 2.02
C PHE A 222 20.95 -6.95 2.48
N SER A 223 22.02 -7.14 1.72
CA SER A 223 23.26 -6.41 1.91
C SER A 223 23.16 -4.96 1.43
N GLU A 224 23.97 -4.07 2.01
CA GLU A 224 24.05 -2.67 1.57
C GLU A 224 24.41 -2.56 0.07
N SER A 225 25.26 -3.45 -0.44
CA SER A 225 25.62 -3.52 -1.86
C SER A 225 24.43 -3.86 -2.76
N GLU A 226 23.52 -4.73 -2.33
CA GLU A 226 22.30 -5.02 -3.09
C GLU A 226 21.35 -3.82 -3.13
N ILE A 227 21.20 -3.12 -2.00
CA ILE A 227 20.38 -1.91 -1.91
C ILE A 227 20.96 -0.82 -2.82
N ASN A 228 22.28 -0.59 -2.78
CA ASN A 228 22.95 0.41 -3.59
C ASN A 228 22.87 0.11 -5.09
N ARG A 229 23.07 -1.16 -5.50
CA ARG A 229 22.90 -1.55 -6.91
C ARG A 229 21.47 -1.36 -7.40
N ALA A 230 20.47 -1.68 -6.57
CA ALA A 230 19.08 -1.44 -6.91
C ALA A 230 18.77 0.07 -7.02
N MET A 231 19.36 0.90 -6.15
CA MET A 231 19.27 2.35 -6.19
C MET A 231 19.89 2.96 -7.45
N GLU A 232 21.11 2.54 -7.82
CA GLU A 232 21.78 2.98 -9.05
C GLU A 232 20.94 2.63 -10.29
N TRP A 233 20.40 1.41 -10.33
CA TRP A 233 19.48 0.99 -11.39
C TRP A 233 18.19 1.82 -11.41
N MET A 234 17.62 2.14 -10.25
CA MET A 234 16.43 3.00 -10.14
C MET A 234 16.70 4.40 -10.72
N LEU A 235 17.85 4.99 -10.40
CA LEU A 235 18.29 6.28 -10.96
C LEU A 235 18.45 6.19 -12.48
N GLU A 236 19.14 5.16 -13.00
CA GLU A 236 19.34 4.94 -14.43
C GLU A 236 18.01 4.81 -15.19
N LYS A 237 17.01 4.16 -14.59
CA LYS A 237 15.70 3.95 -15.20
C LYS A 237 14.68 5.06 -14.94
N GLY A 238 15.05 6.12 -14.22
CA GLY A 238 14.12 7.20 -13.88
C GLY A 238 13.02 6.79 -12.90
N ILE A 239 13.26 5.78 -12.06
CA ILE A 239 12.31 5.25 -11.09
C ILE A 239 12.65 5.79 -9.70
N TYR A 240 12.27 7.03 -9.43
CA TYR A 240 12.45 7.66 -8.13
C TYR A 240 11.30 8.60 -7.79
N PRO A 241 11.01 8.85 -6.51
CA PRO A 241 10.04 9.85 -6.13
C PRO A 241 10.54 11.23 -6.56
N VAL A 242 9.69 12.00 -7.22
CA VAL A 242 9.92 13.43 -7.47
C VAL A 242 9.29 14.21 -6.32
N GLN A 243 9.99 15.24 -5.80
CA GLN A 243 9.37 16.18 -4.88
C GLN A 243 8.17 16.82 -5.60
N ALA A 244 7.01 16.82 -4.94
CA ALA A 244 5.89 17.60 -5.44
C ALA A 244 6.31 19.07 -5.42
N SER A 245 6.43 19.68 -6.59
CA SER A 245 6.53 21.13 -6.70
C SER A 245 5.24 21.72 -6.13
N GLU A 246 5.36 22.57 -5.12
CA GLU A 246 4.23 23.38 -4.60
C GLU A 246 3.60 24.25 -5.71
#